data_AF-A0A1L3JLV9-F1
#
_entry.id   AF-A0A1L3JLV9-F1
#
_cell.length_a   1.000
_cell.length_b   1.000
_cell.length_c   1.000
_cell.angle_alpha   90.00
_cell.angle_beta   90.00
_cell.angle_gamma   90.00
#
_symmetry.space_group_name_H-M   'P 1'
#
loop_
_entity.id
_entity.type
_entity.pdbx_description
1 polymer ?
#
loop_
_entity_poly.entity_id
_entity_poly.type
_entity_poly.pdbx_seq_one_letter_code
_entity_poly.pdbx_strand_id
1 'polypeptide(L)'
;MFKYKSVFLRTLTLLLFTTVVIESIGTYFRYVEDTSFNNHYYHFYNLIFLSIVTFLFFKIIKGGLWRKIMIILFSIFLIIWSLFFINNKFFYSEVIFESITISSYSILYLRELLISDKIINYKKLLPFWVSISFLIFYLPAVPFLAALKYMNDRGSFPVLHVLIILMNLFIIFGLLYSDKEENV
;
A
#
# COMPACT_ATOMS: atom_id res chain seq x y z
N MET A 1 22.48 -15.19 -6.12
CA MET A 1 21.01 -15.17 -6.00
C MET A 1 20.49 -13.75 -5.70
N PHE A 2 20.83 -12.74 -6.51
CA PHE A 2 20.21 -11.40 -6.43
C PHE A 2 20.12 -10.83 -7.85
N LYS A 3 18.94 -11.01 -8.48
CA LYS A 3 18.71 -10.78 -9.92
C LYS A 3 18.30 -9.34 -10.24
N TYR A 4 18.20 -8.45 -9.25
CA TYR A 4 17.66 -7.09 -9.39
C TYR A 4 18.38 -6.11 -8.45
N LYS A 5 18.92 -5.02 -8.98
CA LYS A 5 19.66 -3.97 -8.25
C LYS A 5 18.93 -2.62 -8.21
N SER A 6 17.62 -2.57 -8.50
CA SER A 6 16.88 -1.30 -8.43
C SER A 6 16.48 -0.96 -7.00
N VAL A 7 16.63 0.32 -6.62
CA VAL A 7 16.18 0.86 -5.32
C VAL A 7 14.71 0.50 -5.09
N PHE A 8 13.91 0.51 -6.16
CA PHE A 8 12.51 0.12 -6.14
C PHE A 8 12.30 -1.30 -5.58
N LEU A 9 13.01 -2.31 -6.10
CA LEU A 9 12.84 -3.67 -5.59
C LEU A 9 13.28 -3.78 -4.13
N ARG A 10 14.37 -3.12 -3.74
CA ARG A 10 14.82 -3.14 -2.34
C ARG A 10 13.76 -2.57 -1.41
N THR A 11 13.12 -1.48 -1.80
CA THR A 11 12.00 -0.87 -1.06
C THR A 11 10.76 -1.77 -1.05
N LEU A 12 10.41 -2.38 -2.19
CA LEU A 12 9.29 -3.33 -2.26
C LEU A 12 9.54 -4.56 -1.37
N THR A 13 10.76 -5.08 -1.36
CA THR A 13 11.15 -6.21 -0.50
C THR A 13 11.04 -5.83 0.97
N LEU A 14 11.49 -4.62 1.34
CA LEU A 14 11.33 -4.08 2.69
C LEU A 14 9.85 -3.98 3.07
N LEU A 15 8.99 -3.50 2.16
CA LEU A 15 7.54 -3.41 2.38
C LEU A 15 6.95 -4.79 2.67
N LEU A 16 7.18 -5.76 1.78
CA LEU A 16 6.66 -7.13 1.90
C LEU A 16 7.16 -7.81 3.17
N PHE A 17 8.45 -7.67 3.49
CA PHE A 17 9.02 -8.22 4.71
C PHE A 17 8.40 -7.60 5.96
N THR A 18 8.23 -6.28 5.98
CA THR A 18 7.59 -5.57 7.09
C THR A 18 6.16 -6.07 7.30
N THR A 19 5.39 -6.26 6.21
CA THR A 19 4.04 -6.84 6.29
C THR A 19 4.06 -8.25 6.86
N VAL A 20 4.95 -9.14 6.41
CA VAL A 20 5.05 -10.51 6.94
C VAL A 20 5.37 -10.52 8.43
N VAL A 21 6.33 -9.70 8.87
CA VAL A 21 6.69 -9.59 10.29
C VAL A 21 5.47 -9.15 11.12
N ILE A 22 4.73 -8.17 10.63
CA ILE A 22 3.62 -7.55 11.37
C ILE A 22 2.40 -8.47 11.43
N GLU A 23 2.06 -9.14 10.33
CA GLU A 23 1.00 -10.15 10.32
C GLU A 23 1.36 -11.36 11.19
N SER A 24 2.64 -11.76 11.23
CA SER A 24 3.10 -12.84 12.11
C SER A 24 2.94 -12.47 13.59
N ILE A 25 3.34 -11.25 13.96
CA ILE A 25 3.18 -10.73 15.32
C ILE A 25 1.69 -10.60 15.69
N GLY A 26 0.87 -10.04 14.79
CA GLY A 26 -0.58 -9.94 14.99
C GLY A 26 -1.25 -11.30 15.18
N THR A 27 -0.83 -12.31 14.40
CA THR A 27 -1.31 -13.69 14.54
C THR A 27 -0.93 -14.29 15.89
N TYR A 28 0.30 -14.05 16.35
CA TYR A 28 0.76 -14.50 17.67
C TYR A 28 -0.03 -13.86 18.81
N PHE A 29 -0.24 -12.54 18.80
CA PHE A 29 -1.02 -11.87 19.85
C PHE A 29 -2.48 -12.29 19.87
N ARG A 30 -3.06 -12.57 18.69
CA ARG A 30 -4.42 -13.13 18.60
C ARG A 30 -4.51 -14.53 19.24
N TYR A 31 -3.45 -15.33 19.16
CA TYR A 31 -3.39 -16.64 19.81
C TYR A 31 -3.29 -16.53 21.34
N VAL A 32 -2.64 -15.50 21.87
CA VAL A 32 -2.45 -15.27 23.32
C VAL A 32 -3.65 -14.51 23.96
N GLU A 33 -4.72 -14.24 23.19
CA GLU A 33 -5.94 -13.51 23.61
C GLU A 33 -5.71 -12.09 24.17
N ASP A 34 -4.52 -11.51 23.99
CA ASP A 34 -4.26 -10.12 24.39
C ASP A 34 -4.75 -9.14 23.32
N THR A 35 -6.00 -8.68 23.50
CA THR A 35 -6.68 -7.76 22.59
C THR A 35 -6.32 -6.28 22.83
N SER A 36 -5.71 -5.96 23.97
CA SER A 36 -5.40 -4.58 24.37
C SER A 36 -4.29 -3.96 23.52
N PHE A 37 -3.37 -4.80 23.04
CA PHE A 37 -2.21 -4.41 22.25
C PHE A 37 -2.54 -4.11 20.78
N ASN A 38 -3.73 -4.49 20.32
CA ASN A 38 -4.01 -4.64 18.89
C ASN A 38 -4.05 -3.30 18.14
N ASN A 39 -4.80 -2.31 18.65
CA ASN A 39 -5.03 -1.06 17.94
C ASN A 39 -3.78 -0.17 17.86
N HIS A 40 -3.00 -0.08 18.94
CA HIS A 40 -1.77 0.73 18.96
C HIS A 40 -0.71 0.15 18.02
N TYR A 41 -0.58 -1.18 18.01
CA TYR A 41 0.38 -1.86 17.13
C TYR A 41 0.07 -1.63 15.65
N TYR A 42 -1.19 -1.83 15.24
CA TYR A 42 -1.63 -1.57 13.86
C TYR A 42 -1.57 -0.08 13.49
N HIS A 43 -1.79 0.83 14.43
CA HIS A 43 -1.64 2.27 14.21
C HIS A 43 -0.19 2.67 13.86
N PHE A 44 0.81 2.13 14.56
CA PHE A 44 2.22 2.36 14.19
C PHE A 44 2.59 1.67 12.87
N TYR A 45 2.03 0.49 12.61
CA TYR A 45 2.24 -0.19 11.34
C TYR A 45 1.80 0.65 10.14
N ASN A 46 0.60 1.21 10.16
CA ASN A 46 0.07 2.01 9.06
C ASN A 46 1.01 3.18 8.71
N LEU A 47 1.61 3.83 9.71
CA LEU A 47 2.61 4.88 9.49
C LEU A 47 3.85 4.35 8.77
N ILE A 48 4.40 3.23 9.24
CA ILE A 48 5.59 2.61 8.63
C ILE A 48 5.25 2.18 7.20
N PHE A 49 4.12 1.52 7.01
CA PHE A 49 3.66 1.01 5.73
C PHE A 49 3.49 2.14 4.71
N LEU A 50 2.70 3.17 5.05
CA LEU A 50 2.49 4.30 4.16
C LEU A 50 3.78 5.08 3.90
N SER A 51 4.68 5.19 4.88
CA SER A 51 5.98 5.83 4.68
C SER A 51 6.83 5.09 3.63
N ILE A 52 6.88 3.76 3.69
CA ILE A 52 7.59 2.95 2.71
C ILE A 52 6.94 3.07 1.33
N VAL A 53 5.61 3.00 1.25
CA VAL A 53 4.87 3.17 -0.02
C VAL A 53 5.07 4.57 -0.61
N THR A 54 5.02 5.61 0.22
CA THR A 54 5.28 7.00 -0.21
C THR A 54 6.69 7.11 -0.79
N PHE A 55 7.70 6.57 -0.10
CA PHE A 55 9.07 6.56 -0.60
C PHE A 55 9.21 5.79 -1.92
N LEU A 56 8.55 4.63 -2.03
CA LEU A 56 8.54 3.79 -3.23
C LEU A 56 8.01 4.56 -4.45
N PHE A 57 6.87 5.23 -4.32
CA PHE A 57 6.27 6.01 -5.42
C PHE A 57 7.01 7.32 -5.69
N PHE A 58 7.57 7.96 -4.66
CA PHE A 58 8.28 9.23 -4.81
C PHE A 58 9.55 9.07 -5.66
N LYS A 59 10.18 7.90 -5.61
CA LYS A 59 11.36 7.58 -6.42
C LYS A 59 11.04 7.39 -7.91
N ILE A 60 9.86 6.89 -8.26
CA ILE A 60 9.50 6.55 -9.64
C ILE A 60 8.76 7.69 -10.36
N ILE A 61 7.94 8.46 -9.65
CA ILE A 61 7.22 9.62 -10.19
C ILE A 61 8.22 10.77 -10.35
N LYS A 62 8.38 11.34 -11.55
CA LYS A 62 9.35 12.43 -11.82
C LYS A 62 8.70 13.81 -11.84
N GLY A 63 7.39 13.90 -12.14
CA GLY A 63 6.72 15.19 -12.27
C GLY A 63 6.68 16.00 -10.96
N GLY A 64 7.19 17.24 -11.00
CA GLY A 64 7.28 18.10 -9.82
C GLY A 64 5.92 18.43 -9.18
N LEU A 65 4.88 18.65 -9.99
CA LEU A 65 3.51 18.85 -9.50
C LEU A 65 3.00 17.61 -8.75
N TRP A 66 3.19 16.42 -9.33
CA TRP A 66 2.70 15.16 -8.75
C TRP A 66 3.43 14.82 -7.45
N ARG A 67 4.74 15.06 -7.38
CA ARG A 67 5.51 14.94 -6.14
C ARG A 67 5.00 15.88 -5.04
N LYS A 68 4.62 17.12 -5.38
CA LYS A 68 3.99 18.04 -4.41
C LYS A 68 2.67 17.49 -3.89
N ILE A 69 1.81 16.96 -4.77
CA ILE A 69 0.56 16.31 -4.37
C ILE A 69 0.83 15.13 -3.43
N MET A 70 1.85 14.32 -3.72
CA MET A 70 2.22 13.21 -2.83
C MET A 70 2.60 13.67 -1.43
N ILE A 71 3.44 14.71 -1.34
CA ILE A 71 3.85 15.30 -0.07
C ILE A 71 2.65 15.86 0.68
N ILE A 72 1.73 16.56 0.00
CA ILE A 72 0.51 17.09 0.61
C ILE A 72 -0.35 15.97 1.19
N LEU A 73 -0.59 14.89 0.42
CA LEU A 73 -1.35 13.73 0.89
C LEU A 73 -0.68 13.07 2.10
N PHE A 74 0.64 12.90 2.06
CA PHE A 74 1.39 12.33 3.18
C PHE A 74 1.33 13.22 4.42
N SER A 75 1.44 14.54 4.27
CA SER A 75 1.29 15.50 5.37
C SER A 75 -0.11 15.46 5.98
N ILE A 76 -1.17 15.35 5.17
CA ILE A 76 -2.55 15.18 5.68
C ILE A 76 -2.67 13.86 6.45
N PHE A 77 -2.08 12.78 5.94
CA PHE A 77 -2.04 11.50 6.67
C PHE A 77 -1.36 11.65 8.04
N LEU A 78 -0.22 12.33 8.14
CA LEU A 78 0.46 12.54 9.43
C LEU A 78 -0.40 13.32 10.44
N ILE A 79 -1.21 14.26 9.96
CA ILE A 79 -2.17 14.98 10.80
C ILE A 79 -3.24 14.01 11.31
N ILE A 80 -3.85 13.21 10.42
CA ILE A 80 -4.88 12.22 10.79
C ILE A 80 -4.31 11.17 11.75
N TRP A 81 -3.09 10.68 11.48
CA TRP A 81 -2.37 9.76 12.33
C TRP A 81 -2.15 10.36 13.73
N SER A 82 -1.75 11.63 13.82
CA SER A 82 -1.58 12.31 15.12
C SER A 82 -2.90 12.48 15.89
N LEU A 83 -4.04 12.60 15.21
CA LEU A 83 -5.36 12.70 15.85
C LEU A 83 -5.79 11.41 16.56
N PHE A 84 -5.20 10.26 16.22
CA PHE A 84 -5.45 8.99 16.92
C PHE A 84 -5.20 9.11 18.43
N PHE A 85 -4.12 9.79 18.84
CA PHE A 85 -3.79 9.97 20.25
C PHE A 85 -4.81 10.79 21.05
N ILE A 86 -5.61 11.61 20.36
CA ILE A 86 -6.71 12.36 20.98
C ILE A 86 -7.95 11.48 21.09
N ASN A 87 -8.24 10.68 20.05
CA ASN A 87 -9.41 9.82 20.01
C ASN A 87 -9.20 8.61 19.09
N ASN A 88 -9.21 7.42 19.69
CA ASN A 88 -9.02 6.14 18.99
C ASN A 88 -10.04 5.89 17.87
N LYS A 89 -11.18 6.60 17.83
CA LYS A 89 -12.15 6.52 16.72
C LYS A 89 -11.55 6.96 15.38
N PHE A 90 -10.49 7.76 15.39
CA PHE A 90 -9.82 8.20 14.16
C PHE A 90 -9.04 7.07 13.46
N PHE A 91 -8.83 5.92 14.10
CA PHE A 91 -8.19 4.75 13.47
C PHE A 91 -8.89 4.32 12.18
N TYR A 92 -10.23 4.30 12.15
CA TYR A 92 -10.96 3.94 10.93
C TYR A 92 -10.77 4.98 9.82
N SER A 93 -10.77 6.26 10.17
CA SER A 93 -10.52 7.35 9.21
C SER A 93 -9.10 7.31 8.67
N GLU A 94 -8.13 6.94 9.50
CA GLU A 94 -6.73 6.75 9.12
C GLU A 94 -6.58 5.65 8.06
N VAL A 95 -7.12 4.46 8.30
CA VAL A 95 -7.03 3.31 7.36
C VAL A 95 -7.73 3.62 6.03
N ILE A 96 -8.88 4.31 6.07
CA ILE A 96 -9.57 4.78 4.86
C ILE A 96 -8.70 5.77 4.08
N PHE A 97 -8.11 6.75 4.77
CA PHE A 97 -7.29 7.78 4.14
C PHE A 97 -5.99 7.20 3.57
N GLU A 98 -5.39 6.22 4.24
CA GLU A 98 -4.26 5.45 3.74
C GLU A 98 -4.60 4.78 2.41
N SER A 99 -5.75 4.09 2.35
CA SER A 99 -6.22 3.41 1.13
C SER A 99 -6.43 4.37 -0.04
N ILE A 100 -7.00 5.55 0.24
CA ILE A 100 -7.16 6.63 -0.75
C ILE A 100 -5.79 7.12 -1.23
N THR A 101 -4.84 7.29 -0.31
CA THR A 101 -3.50 7.82 -0.62
C THR A 101 -2.72 6.85 -1.50
N ILE A 102 -2.70 5.56 -1.17
CA ILE A 102 -2.00 4.52 -1.95
C ILE A 102 -2.62 4.37 -3.34
N SER A 103 -3.96 4.39 -3.43
CA SER A 103 -4.68 4.37 -4.70
C SER A 103 -4.32 5.60 -5.55
N SER A 104 -4.28 6.79 -4.93
CA SER A 104 -3.89 8.03 -5.59
C SER A 104 -2.47 7.97 -6.14
N TYR A 105 -1.50 7.46 -5.37
CA TYR A 105 -0.12 7.29 -5.84
C TYR A 105 -0.02 6.35 -7.03
N SER A 106 -0.76 5.24 -6.97
CA SER A 106 -0.81 4.25 -8.05
C SER A 106 -1.39 4.85 -9.33
N ILE A 107 -2.49 5.63 -9.24
CA ILE A 107 -3.07 6.35 -10.38
C ILE A 107 -2.10 7.40 -10.94
N LEU A 108 -1.45 8.17 -10.07
CA LEU A 108 -0.48 9.19 -10.50
C LEU A 108 0.68 8.57 -11.28
N TYR A 109 1.22 7.45 -10.79
CA TYR A 109 2.26 6.73 -11.51
C TYR A 109 1.77 6.18 -12.85
N LEU A 110 0.60 5.52 -12.89
CA LEU A 110 0.05 4.98 -14.14
C LEU A 110 -0.20 6.09 -15.16
N ARG A 111 -0.69 7.26 -14.73
CA ARG A 111 -0.84 8.44 -15.59
C ARG A 111 0.50 8.88 -16.19
N GLU A 112 1.54 8.98 -15.37
CA GLU A 112 2.87 9.37 -15.86
C GLU A 112 3.43 8.33 -16.84
N LEU A 113 3.21 7.04 -16.56
CA LEU A 113 3.60 5.95 -17.45
C LEU A 113 2.88 6.01 -18.80
N LEU A 114 1.58 6.28 -18.80
CA LEU A 114 0.76 6.40 -20.02
C LEU A 114 1.22 7.52 -20.96
N ILE A 115 1.78 8.61 -20.40
CA ILE A 115 2.28 9.76 -21.17
C ILE A 115 3.73 9.54 -21.61
N SER A 116 4.45 8.61 -20.99
CA SER A 116 5.86 8.35 -21.28
C SER A 116 6.06 7.37 -22.43
N ASP A 117 7.21 7.46 -23.11
CA ASP A 117 7.64 6.49 -24.13
C ASP A 117 7.78 5.06 -23.57
N LYS A 118 7.86 4.90 -22.24
CA LYS A 118 7.94 3.61 -21.56
C LYS A 118 6.63 2.83 -21.64
N ILE A 119 5.53 3.44 -22.08
CA ILE A 119 4.26 2.73 -22.29
C ILE A 119 4.44 1.54 -23.24
N ILE A 120 5.30 1.61 -24.25
CA ILE A 120 5.48 0.53 -25.24
C ILE A 120 5.91 -0.79 -24.56
N ASN A 121 6.70 -0.70 -23.50
CA ASN A 121 7.23 -1.83 -22.76
C ASN A 121 6.71 -1.91 -21.32
N TYR A 122 5.52 -1.35 -21.03
CA TYR A 122 4.98 -1.25 -19.67
C TYR A 122 4.92 -2.61 -18.96
N LYS A 123 4.62 -3.69 -19.70
CA LYS A 123 4.47 -5.05 -19.14
C LYS A 123 5.75 -5.56 -18.50
N LYS A 124 6.91 -5.04 -18.90
CA LYS A 124 8.21 -5.42 -18.36
C LYS A 124 8.60 -4.64 -17.10
N LEU A 125 7.82 -3.62 -16.71
CA LEU A 125 8.13 -2.75 -15.59
C LEU A 125 7.49 -3.29 -14.31
N LEU A 126 8.33 -3.56 -13.30
CA LEU A 126 7.83 -3.98 -11.99
C LEU A 126 6.94 -2.93 -11.31
N PRO A 127 7.24 -1.61 -11.36
CA PRO A 127 6.38 -0.61 -10.74
C PRO A 127 4.97 -0.55 -11.35
N PHE A 128 4.79 -0.96 -12.61
CA PHE A 128 3.47 -1.08 -13.24
C PHE A 128 2.63 -2.17 -12.56
N TRP A 129 3.17 -3.37 -12.40
CA TRP A 129 2.46 -4.48 -11.74
C TRP A 129 2.15 -4.17 -10.28
N VAL A 130 3.09 -3.54 -9.56
CA VAL A 130 2.86 -3.09 -8.17
C VAL A 130 1.73 -2.06 -8.11
N SER A 131 1.72 -1.07 -9.00
CA SER A 131 0.66 -0.05 -9.03
C SER A 131 -0.72 -0.64 -9.32
N ILE A 132 -0.80 -1.61 -10.25
CA ILE A 132 -2.05 -2.33 -10.51
C ILE A 132 -2.48 -3.12 -9.30
N SER A 133 -1.56 -3.85 -8.67
CA SER A 133 -1.87 -4.67 -7.50
C SER A 133 -2.45 -3.84 -6.35
N PHE A 134 -1.86 -2.66 -6.10
CA PHE A 134 -2.35 -1.73 -5.10
C PHE A 134 -3.71 -1.17 -5.46
N LEU A 135 -3.98 -0.86 -6.74
CA LEU A 135 -5.31 -0.42 -7.15
C LEU A 135 -6.37 -1.49 -6.99
N ILE A 136 -6.04 -2.75 -7.28
CA ILE A 136 -6.98 -3.87 -7.13
C ILE A 136 -7.43 -4.01 -5.68
N PHE A 137 -6.55 -3.80 -4.71
CA PHE A 137 -6.90 -3.91 -3.29
C PHE A 137 -7.41 -2.59 -2.69
N TYR A 138 -6.61 -1.53 -2.75
CA TYR A 138 -6.88 -0.31 -2.00
C TYR A 138 -8.06 0.50 -2.54
N LEU A 139 -8.32 0.49 -3.85
CA LEU A 139 -9.42 1.27 -4.41
C LEU A 139 -10.79 0.69 -4.02
N PRO A 140 -11.05 -0.62 -4.16
CA PRO A 140 -12.30 -1.23 -3.67
C PRO A 140 -12.36 -1.36 -2.14
N ALA A 141 -11.22 -1.36 -1.44
CA ALA A 141 -11.21 -1.39 0.03
C ALA A 141 -11.82 -0.12 0.64
N VAL A 142 -11.71 1.05 -0.01
CA VAL A 142 -12.27 2.31 0.50
C VAL A 142 -13.77 2.22 0.83
N PRO A 143 -14.67 1.88 -0.12
CA PRO A 143 -16.10 1.77 0.18
C PRO A 143 -16.39 0.65 1.18
N PHE A 144 -15.61 -0.43 1.18
CA PHE A 144 -15.76 -1.53 2.14
C PHE A 144 -15.46 -1.08 3.57
N LEU A 145 -14.33 -0.40 3.76
CA LEU A 145 -13.90 0.15 5.05
C LEU A 145 -14.84 1.24 5.56
N ALA A 146 -15.38 2.07 4.65
CA ALA A 146 -16.38 3.07 4.98
C ALA A 146 -17.72 2.43 5.40
N ALA A 147 -18.12 1.34 4.76
CA ALA A 147 -19.34 0.59 5.07
C ALA A 147 -19.22 -0.26 6.34
N LEU A 148 -18.00 -0.51 6.84
CA LEU A 148 -17.73 -1.40 7.98
C LEU A 148 -18.49 -0.99 9.25
N LYS A 149 -18.73 0.31 9.45
CA LYS A 149 -19.52 0.83 10.57
C LYS A 149 -21.00 0.44 10.52
N TYR A 150 -21.52 0.10 9.35
CA TYR A 150 -22.93 -0.24 9.09
C TYR A 150 -23.16 -1.74 8.90
N MET A 151 -22.09 -2.55 8.92
CA MET A 151 -22.17 -3.99 8.75
C MET A 151 -22.42 -4.65 10.11
N ASN A 152 -23.58 -5.30 10.24
CA ASN A 152 -23.96 -6.05 11.44
C ASN A 152 -23.33 -7.45 11.50
N ASP A 153 -22.87 -7.98 10.37
CA ASP A 153 -22.16 -9.26 10.27
C ASP A 153 -20.78 -9.11 9.63
N ARG A 154 -19.94 -10.13 9.78
CA ARG A 154 -18.62 -10.22 9.11
C ARG A 154 -18.69 -10.94 7.75
N GLY A 155 -19.89 -11.19 7.21
CA GLY A 155 -20.13 -11.97 6.00
C GLY A 155 -19.52 -11.36 4.73
N SER A 156 -19.18 -10.06 4.78
CA SER A 156 -18.53 -9.32 3.71
C SER A 156 -16.99 -9.39 3.75
N PHE A 157 -16.38 -9.79 4.88
CA PHE A 157 -14.91 -9.90 5.04
C PHE A 157 -14.21 -10.82 4.03
N PRO A 158 -14.84 -11.91 3.50
CA PRO A 158 -14.25 -12.71 2.43
C PRO A 158 -13.84 -11.88 1.20
N VAL A 159 -14.53 -10.77 0.91
CA VAL A 159 -14.19 -9.89 -0.21
C VAL A 159 -12.81 -9.29 -0.01
N LEU A 160 -12.50 -8.75 1.18
CA LEU A 160 -11.17 -8.22 1.48
C LEU A 160 -10.09 -9.30 1.34
N HIS A 161 -10.35 -10.52 1.80
CA HIS A 161 -9.39 -11.63 1.64
C HIS A 161 -9.12 -11.95 0.18
N VAL A 162 -10.15 -12.00 -0.66
CA VAL A 162 -9.99 -12.20 -2.11
C VAL A 162 -9.17 -11.07 -2.73
N LEU A 163 -9.45 -9.82 -2.38
CA LEU A 163 -8.70 -8.66 -2.88
C LEU A 163 -7.21 -8.69 -2.47
N ILE A 164 -6.92 -9.10 -1.23
CA ILE A 164 -5.53 -9.27 -0.74
C ILE A 164 -4.82 -10.38 -1.53
N ILE A 165 -5.49 -11.52 -1.75
CA ILE A 165 -4.93 -12.62 -2.55
C ILE A 165 -4.63 -12.14 -3.97
N LEU A 166 -5.57 -11.44 -4.61
CA LEU A 166 -5.38 -10.88 -5.94
C LEU A 166 -4.20 -9.90 -5.98
N MET A 167 -4.11 -8.95 -5.04
CA MET A 167 -2.97 -8.03 -4.95
C MET A 167 -1.64 -8.79 -4.92
N ASN A 168 -1.51 -9.79 -4.05
CA ASN A 168 -0.28 -10.57 -3.94
C ASN A 168 0.03 -11.37 -5.22
N LEU A 169 -0.99 -11.95 -5.87
CA LEU A 169 -0.81 -12.65 -7.16
C LEU A 169 -0.27 -11.71 -8.24
N PHE A 170 -0.78 -10.48 -8.33
CA PHE A 170 -0.28 -9.49 -9.29
C PHE A 170 1.15 -9.04 -8.98
N ILE A 171 1.52 -8.89 -7.70
CA ILE A 171 2.91 -8.59 -7.30
C ILE A 171 3.83 -9.75 -7.69
N ILE A 172 3.45 -10.98 -7.40
CA ILE A 172 4.22 -12.18 -7.76
C ILE A 172 4.37 -12.28 -9.28
N PHE A 173 3.27 -12.09 -10.04
CA PHE A 173 3.32 -12.07 -11.49
C PHE A 173 4.28 -10.99 -12.00
N GLY A 174 4.22 -9.79 -11.44
CA GLY A 174 5.14 -8.71 -11.76
C GLY A 174 6.59 -9.06 -11.47
N LEU A 175 6.89 -9.75 -10.36
CA LEU A 175 8.25 -10.19 -10.04
C LEU A 175 8.77 -11.28 -10.99
N LEU A 176 7.90 -12.14 -11.50
CA LEU A 176 8.25 -13.20 -12.44
C LEU A 176 8.43 -12.70 -13.87
N TYR A 177 7.55 -11.78 -14.30
CA TYR A 177 7.47 -11.33 -15.69
C TYR A 177 8.28 -10.06 -15.98
N SER A 178 8.57 -9.23 -14.98
CA SER A 178 9.37 -8.02 -15.19
C SER A 178 10.81 -8.36 -15.54
N ASP A 179 11.28 -7.84 -16.67
CA ASP A 179 12.68 -7.94 -17.06
C ASP A 179 13.55 -7.19 -16.05
N LYS A 180 14.83 -7.56 -15.98
CA LYS A 180 15.82 -6.76 -15.25
C LYS A 180 15.72 -5.34 -15.80
N GLU A 181 15.34 -4.37 -14.98
CA GLU A 181 15.49 -2.96 -15.34
C GLU A 181 16.98 -2.77 -15.66
N GLU A 182 17.33 -2.82 -16.95
CA GLU A 182 18.61 -2.36 -17.43
C GLU A 182 18.67 -0.88 -17.09
N ASN A 183 19.75 -0.52 -16.39
CA ASN A 183 20.04 0.85 -16.00
C ASN A 183 19.95 1.75 -17.24
N VAL A 184 18.93 2.59 -17.29
CA VAL A 184 18.90 3.82 -18.09
C VAL A 184 18.96 4.99 -17.13
#